data_AF-A0A8H5EQD8-F1
#
_entry.id   AF-A0A8H5EQD8-F1
#
_cell.length_a   1.000
_cell.length_b   1.000
_cell.length_c   1.000
_cell.angle_alpha   90.00
_cell.angle_beta   90.00
_cell.angle_gamma   90.00
#
_symmetry.space_group_name_H-M   'P 1'
#
loop_
_entity.id
_entity.type
_entity.pdbx_description
1 polymer ?
#
loop_
_entity_poly.entity_id
_entity_poly.type
_entity_poly.pdbx_seq_one_letter_code
_entity_poly.pdbx_strand_id
1 'polypeptide(L)'
;MSTVLTCCILFVILESLRGDFGEAIRHLESGTRILTNHIPKTYLPNRDFQELAAIFHAIASQVAIFSPERVFPDVTHLLMPAAKKQKRIEGEFRNLDEAEDVMNKFDDMVNHISWDLDQEWENEESECNMQWSILRENVQTWQCQFEILVKKLSAGKEPIDSEKVLNLRIQHKLWELLIEEESAVDEDAEAHLDPAECNILLDQLEKLWCNPTRPRFGLKIDLTAALFQLYVYCTDESVRHRIIFMLRAQSRREIIWDSGQLADFLENDMVLRSVGLQTERWPEIGPSANDGALLVFRPKGSRESSES
;
A
#
# COMPACT_ATOMS: atom_id res chain seq x y z
N MET A 1 14.91 -15.07 -20.48
CA MET A 1 13.81 -14.23 -19.96
C MET A 1 13.94 -14.02 -18.47
N SER A 2 14.04 -15.08 -17.65
CA SER A 2 14.29 -14.95 -16.21
C SER A 2 15.47 -14.02 -15.90
N THR A 3 16.60 -14.15 -16.60
CA THR A 3 17.76 -13.23 -16.44
C THR A 3 17.41 -11.76 -16.69
N VAL A 4 16.59 -11.46 -17.70
CA VAL A 4 16.21 -10.07 -18.02
C VAL A 4 15.30 -9.51 -16.93
N LEU A 5 14.32 -10.29 -16.47
CA LEU A 5 13.41 -9.92 -15.38
C LEU A 5 14.17 -9.75 -14.06
N THR A 6 15.12 -10.62 -13.76
CA THR A 6 16.04 -10.46 -12.62
C THR A 6 16.84 -9.17 -12.74
N CYS A 7 17.40 -8.86 -13.92
CA CYS A 7 18.09 -7.60 -14.13
C CYS A 7 17.17 -6.40 -13.94
N CYS A 8 15.93 -6.44 -14.43
CA CYS A 8 14.95 -5.38 -14.20
C CYS A 8 14.72 -5.15 -12.70
N ILE A 9 14.48 -6.20 -11.89
CA ILE A 9 14.33 -6.06 -10.43
C ILE A 9 15.60 -5.48 -9.80
N LEU A 10 16.78 -5.95 -10.21
CA LEU A 10 18.04 -5.41 -9.70
C LEU A 10 18.20 -3.93 -10.03
N PHE A 11 17.82 -3.49 -11.23
CA PHE A 11 17.85 -2.08 -11.58
C PHE A 11 16.79 -1.28 -10.81
N VAL A 12 15.56 -1.79 -10.63
CA VAL A 12 14.57 -1.16 -9.73
C VAL A 12 15.21 -0.90 -8.37
N ILE A 13 15.84 -1.91 -7.77
CA ILE A 13 16.53 -1.80 -6.48
C ILE A 13 17.67 -0.78 -6.52
N LEU A 14 18.54 -0.84 -7.53
CA LEU A 14 19.72 0.02 -7.63
C LEU A 14 19.34 1.48 -7.84
N GLU A 15 18.39 1.77 -8.72
CA GLU A 15 17.94 3.13 -8.99
C GLU A 15 17.13 3.67 -7.80
N SER A 16 16.28 2.84 -7.18
CA SER A 16 15.68 3.14 -5.89
C SER A 16 16.72 3.51 -4.84
N LEU A 17 17.83 2.76 -4.71
CA LEU A 17 18.93 3.04 -3.78
C LEU A 17 19.75 4.29 -4.15
N ARG A 18 19.74 4.72 -5.41
CA ARG A 18 20.32 6.00 -5.83
C ARG A 18 19.39 7.18 -5.62
N GLY A 19 18.10 6.92 -5.42
CA GLY A 19 17.06 7.95 -5.39
C GLY A 19 16.59 8.36 -6.78
N ASP A 20 16.95 7.61 -7.83
CA ASP A 20 16.45 7.81 -9.19
C ASP A 20 15.17 7.00 -9.40
N PHE A 21 14.08 7.47 -8.78
CA PHE A 21 12.80 6.75 -8.81
C PHE A 21 12.18 6.72 -10.21
N GLY A 22 12.49 7.71 -11.05
CA GLY A 22 12.04 7.74 -12.45
C GLY A 22 12.58 6.56 -13.24
N GLU A 23 13.89 6.27 -13.13
CA GLU A 23 14.47 5.07 -13.74
C GLU A 23 13.96 3.78 -13.09
N ALA A 24 13.78 3.77 -11.75
CA ALA A 24 13.24 2.62 -11.05
C ALA A 24 11.84 2.24 -11.58
N ILE A 25 10.95 3.22 -11.75
CA ILE A 25 9.61 3.02 -12.32
C ILE A 25 9.70 2.52 -13.76
N ARG A 26 10.59 3.08 -14.60
CA ARG A 26 10.77 2.62 -15.99
C ARG A 26 11.25 1.17 -16.08
N HIS A 27 12.15 0.75 -15.19
CA HIS A 27 12.58 -0.64 -15.10
C HIS A 27 11.46 -1.58 -14.63
N LEU A 28 10.63 -1.12 -13.69
CA LEU A 28 9.45 -1.83 -13.22
C LEU A 28 8.43 -2.01 -14.35
N GLU A 29 8.08 -0.93 -15.06
CA GLU A 29 7.16 -0.91 -16.20
C GLU A 29 7.64 -1.81 -17.34
N SER A 30 8.93 -1.71 -17.69
CA SER A 30 9.54 -2.56 -18.71
C SER A 30 9.46 -4.04 -18.32
N GLY A 31 9.73 -4.36 -17.05
CA GLY A 31 9.65 -5.71 -16.51
C GLY A 31 8.23 -6.27 -16.53
N THR A 32 7.24 -5.51 -16.07
CA THR A 32 5.82 -5.90 -16.12
C THR A 32 5.34 -6.10 -17.55
N ARG A 33 5.74 -5.25 -18.50
CA ARG A 33 5.42 -5.42 -19.93
C ARG A 33 6.06 -6.68 -20.53
N ILE A 34 7.27 -7.05 -20.13
CA ILE A 34 7.90 -8.30 -20.55
C ILE A 34 7.10 -9.50 -20.03
N LEU A 35 6.60 -9.43 -18.79
CA LEU A 35 5.76 -10.46 -18.20
C LEU A 35 4.45 -10.63 -18.96
N THR A 36 3.70 -9.55 -19.20
CA THR A 36 2.40 -9.60 -19.90
C THR A 36 2.52 -10.13 -21.33
N ASN A 37 3.61 -9.79 -22.02
CA ASN A 37 3.86 -10.26 -23.39
C ASN A 37 4.44 -11.68 -23.44
N HIS A 38 4.69 -12.32 -22.30
CA HIS A 38 5.24 -13.67 -22.29
C HIS A 38 4.17 -14.71 -22.59
N ILE A 39 4.28 -15.33 -23.76
CA ILE A 39 3.53 -16.55 -24.09
C ILE A 39 4.38 -17.77 -23.68
N PRO A 40 3.94 -18.60 -22.73
CA PRO A 40 4.69 -19.78 -22.32
C PRO A 40 4.86 -20.74 -23.51
N LYS A 41 6.11 -21.05 -23.88
CA LYS A 41 6.40 -22.06 -24.93
C LYS A 41 6.19 -23.50 -24.45
N THR A 42 6.11 -23.69 -23.14
CA THR A 42 5.94 -24.97 -22.45
C THR A 42 4.84 -24.85 -21.41
N TYR A 43 3.91 -25.80 -21.40
CA TYR A 43 2.78 -25.86 -20.44
C TYR A 43 3.19 -26.16 -18.99
N LEU A 44 4.48 -26.42 -18.72
CA LEU A 44 4.94 -26.70 -17.37
C LEU A 44 5.17 -25.39 -16.60
N PRO A 45 4.69 -25.29 -15.34
CA PRO A 45 4.96 -24.15 -14.48
C PRO A 45 6.47 -23.89 -14.35
N ASN A 46 6.94 -22.74 -14.82
CA ASN A 46 8.30 -22.29 -14.54
C ASN A 46 8.29 -21.53 -13.21
N ARG A 47 8.71 -22.22 -12.14
CA ARG A 47 8.68 -21.70 -10.77
C ARG A 47 9.44 -20.37 -10.63
N ASP A 48 10.60 -20.25 -11.25
CA ASP A 48 11.42 -19.02 -11.20
C ASP A 48 10.69 -17.84 -11.87
N PHE A 49 10.00 -18.10 -12.98
CA PHE A 49 9.20 -17.07 -13.67
C PHE A 49 8.03 -16.59 -12.80
N GLN A 50 7.38 -17.51 -12.09
CA GLN A 50 6.23 -17.21 -11.23
C GLN A 50 6.64 -16.46 -9.97
N GLU A 51 7.79 -16.81 -9.37
CA GLU A 51 8.37 -16.07 -8.26
C GLU A 51 8.73 -14.64 -8.68
N LEU A 52 9.31 -14.47 -9.88
CA LEU A 52 9.57 -13.14 -10.43
C LEU A 52 8.26 -12.37 -10.70
N ALA A 53 7.25 -13.01 -11.30
CA ALA A 53 5.96 -12.39 -11.54
C ALA A 53 5.29 -11.92 -10.24
N ALA A 54 5.39 -12.70 -9.16
CA ALA A 54 4.89 -12.31 -7.84
C ALA A 54 5.62 -11.09 -7.27
N ILE A 55 6.95 -10.99 -7.44
CA ILE A 55 7.71 -9.81 -7.00
C ILE A 55 7.30 -8.58 -7.81
N PHE A 56 7.22 -8.70 -9.14
CA PHE A 56 6.78 -7.59 -10.00
C PHE A 56 5.37 -7.14 -9.65
N HIS A 57 4.44 -8.07 -9.45
CA HIS A 57 3.07 -7.78 -9.06
C HIS A 57 3.01 -7.03 -7.73
N ALA A 58 3.69 -7.53 -6.70
CA ALA A 58 3.68 -6.92 -5.37
C ALA A 58 4.22 -5.49 -5.38
N ILE A 59 5.35 -5.26 -6.07
CA ILE A 59 5.94 -3.93 -6.20
C ILE A 59 5.01 -3.03 -7.04
N ALA A 60 4.56 -3.49 -8.21
CA ALA A 60 3.73 -2.70 -9.12
C ALA A 60 2.39 -2.31 -8.49
N SER A 61 1.72 -3.23 -7.80
CA SER A 61 0.42 -2.99 -7.14
C SER A 61 0.55 -1.90 -6.06
N GLN A 62 1.60 -1.96 -5.24
CA GLN A 62 1.86 -0.95 -4.19
C GLN A 62 2.29 0.40 -4.74
N VAL A 63 3.00 0.44 -5.89
CA VAL A 63 3.36 1.70 -6.55
C VAL A 63 2.18 2.28 -7.34
N ALA A 64 1.28 1.46 -7.86
CA ALA A 64 0.14 1.89 -8.69
C ALA A 64 -0.90 2.69 -7.91
N ILE A 65 -1.13 2.35 -6.63
CA ILE A 65 -1.98 3.14 -5.72
C ILE A 65 -1.57 4.60 -5.74
N PHE A 66 -0.28 4.83 -5.91
CA PHE A 66 0.40 6.10 -5.84
C PHE A 66 0.63 6.70 -7.23
N SER A 67 -0.25 6.46 -8.19
CA SER A 67 -0.13 6.98 -9.55
C SER A 67 -1.45 7.58 -10.04
N PRO A 68 -1.45 8.70 -10.78
CA PRO A 68 -2.66 9.33 -11.34
C PRO A 68 -3.14 8.61 -12.60
N GLU A 69 -2.27 7.79 -13.19
CA GLU A 69 -2.51 7.03 -14.40
C GLU A 69 -2.09 5.58 -14.19
N ARG A 70 -2.68 4.67 -14.95
CA ARG A 70 -2.29 3.27 -14.94
C ARG A 70 -0.90 3.10 -15.56
N VAL A 71 0.12 2.99 -14.72
CA VAL A 71 1.52 2.81 -15.16
C VAL A 71 1.83 1.33 -15.47
N PHE A 72 1.24 0.39 -14.74
CA PHE A 72 1.57 -1.03 -14.86
C PHE A 72 0.42 -1.86 -15.43
N PRO A 73 0.70 -2.81 -16.36
CA PRO A 73 -0.28 -3.77 -16.82
C PRO A 73 -0.60 -4.81 -15.74
N ASP A 74 -1.83 -5.34 -15.76
CA ASP A 74 -2.23 -6.43 -14.86
C ASP A 74 -1.47 -7.73 -15.17
N VAL A 75 -0.81 -8.27 -14.14
CA VAL A 75 -0.06 -9.53 -14.19
C VAL A 75 -0.61 -10.58 -13.22
N THR A 76 -1.77 -10.32 -12.59
CA THR A 76 -2.40 -11.21 -11.61
C THR A 76 -2.64 -12.62 -12.17
N HIS A 77 -2.97 -12.70 -13.47
CA HIS A 77 -3.17 -13.97 -14.18
C HIS A 77 -1.92 -14.87 -14.26
N LEU A 78 -0.72 -14.34 -14.01
CA LEU A 78 0.55 -15.08 -14.00
C LEU A 78 0.89 -15.66 -12.63
N LEU A 79 0.17 -15.26 -11.58
CA LEU A 79 0.41 -15.69 -10.21
C LEU A 79 -0.11 -17.11 -10.01
N MET A 80 0.69 -17.98 -9.39
CA MET A 80 0.17 -19.28 -8.96
C MET A 80 -0.73 -19.11 -7.74
N PRO A 81 -1.82 -19.90 -7.63
CA PRO A 81 -2.51 -20.06 -6.37
C PRO A 81 -1.51 -20.56 -5.32
N ALA A 82 -1.48 -19.93 -4.15
CA ALA A 82 -0.66 -20.37 -3.03
C ALA A 82 -0.83 -21.89 -2.82
N ALA A 83 0.29 -22.63 -2.81
CA ALA A 83 0.27 -24.08 -2.66
C ALA A 83 -0.54 -24.43 -1.38
N LYS A 84 -1.70 -25.08 -1.56
CA LYS A 84 -2.61 -25.44 -0.46
C LYS A 84 -1.97 -26.53 0.40
N LYS A 85 -1.09 -26.14 1.33
CA LYS A 85 -0.42 -27.07 2.25
C LYS A 85 -1.31 -27.58 3.39
N GLN A 86 -2.41 -26.88 3.68
CA GLN A 86 -3.34 -27.22 4.77
C GLN A 86 -4.80 -27.01 4.35
N LYS A 87 -5.70 -27.83 4.91
CA LYS A 87 -7.15 -27.78 4.69
C LYS A 87 -7.70 -26.47 5.28
N ARG A 88 -8.28 -25.62 4.42
CA ARG A 88 -8.91 -24.34 4.83
C ARG A 88 -10.15 -24.66 5.68
N ILE A 89 -10.20 -24.10 6.89
CA ILE A 89 -11.44 -24.00 7.65
C ILE A 89 -12.10 -22.70 7.19
N GLU A 90 -13.38 -22.76 6.86
CA GLU A 90 -14.13 -21.59 6.40
C GLU A 90 -14.20 -20.56 7.53
N GLY A 91 -13.91 -19.29 7.21
CA GLY A 91 -13.86 -18.21 8.19
C GLY A 91 -12.60 -18.15 9.05
N GLU A 92 -11.52 -18.86 8.70
CA GLU A 92 -10.27 -18.81 9.47
C GLU A 92 -9.02 -18.79 8.58
N PHE A 93 -8.03 -17.96 8.96
CA PHE A 93 -6.69 -17.99 8.38
C PHE A 93 -5.88 -19.18 8.91
N ARG A 94 -5.09 -19.81 8.04
CA ARG A 94 -4.19 -20.92 8.37
C ARG A 94 -2.95 -20.44 9.12
N ASN A 95 -2.42 -19.28 8.74
CA ASN A 95 -1.21 -18.69 9.29
C ASN A 95 -1.15 -17.19 8.96
N LEU A 96 -0.12 -16.52 9.48
CA LEU A 96 0.09 -15.08 9.26
C LEU A 96 0.40 -14.73 7.80
N ASP A 97 0.97 -15.67 7.02
CA ASP A 97 1.24 -15.46 5.59
C ASP A 97 -0.07 -15.39 4.79
N GLU A 98 -1.04 -16.25 5.08
CA GLU A 98 -2.35 -16.20 4.43
C GLU A 98 -3.13 -14.93 4.79
N ALA A 99 -3.03 -14.46 6.03
CA ALA A 99 -3.65 -13.19 6.44
C ALA A 99 -3.05 -12.02 5.65
N GLU A 100 -1.74 -12.01 5.47
CA GLU A 100 -1.03 -11.03 4.64
C GLU A 100 -1.41 -11.14 3.15
N ASP A 101 -1.44 -12.35 2.59
CA ASP A 101 -1.82 -12.61 1.19
C ASP A 101 -3.24 -12.12 0.87
N VAL A 102 -4.17 -12.27 1.82
CA VAL A 102 -5.55 -11.77 1.65
C VAL A 102 -5.58 -10.25 1.68
N MET A 103 -4.78 -9.61 2.55
CA MET A 103 -4.69 -8.16 2.61
C MET A 103 -4.05 -7.56 1.37
N ASN A 104 -3.00 -8.18 0.81
CA ASN A 104 -2.38 -7.73 -0.44
C ASN A 104 -3.35 -7.76 -1.63
N LYS A 105 -4.44 -8.54 -1.57
CA LYS A 105 -5.49 -8.53 -2.60
C LYS A 105 -6.38 -7.30 -2.52
N PHE A 106 -6.40 -6.59 -1.39
CA PHE A 106 -7.11 -5.33 -1.28
C PHE A 106 -6.48 -4.28 -2.21
N ASP A 107 -5.15 -4.25 -2.31
CA ASP A 107 -4.44 -3.42 -3.28
C ASP A 107 -4.89 -3.73 -4.71
N ASP A 108 -5.01 -5.01 -5.04
CA ASP A 108 -5.45 -5.46 -6.37
C ASP A 108 -6.91 -5.08 -6.66
N MET A 109 -7.79 -5.19 -5.66
CA MET A 109 -9.18 -4.77 -5.78
C MET A 109 -9.31 -3.26 -5.97
N VAL A 110 -8.58 -2.46 -5.18
CA VAL A 110 -8.56 -0.99 -5.34
C VAL A 110 -8.05 -0.64 -6.73
N ASN A 111 -6.93 -1.22 -7.16
CA ASN A 111 -6.38 -0.98 -8.49
C ASN A 111 -7.38 -1.34 -9.59
N HIS A 112 -8.09 -2.46 -9.47
CA HIS A 112 -9.14 -2.84 -10.42
C HIS A 112 -10.29 -1.82 -10.44
N ILE A 113 -10.80 -1.46 -9.26
CA ILE A 113 -11.90 -0.50 -9.12
C ILE A 113 -11.50 0.86 -9.69
N SER A 114 -10.27 1.34 -9.44
CA SER A 114 -9.81 2.65 -9.88
C SER A 114 -9.47 2.73 -11.36
N TRP A 115 -8.94 1.66 -11.95
CA TRP A 115 -8.33 1.71 -13.30
C TRP A 115 -9.03 0.91 -14.38
N ASP A 116 -9.80 -0.13 -14.01
CA ASP A 116 -10.40 -1.05 -14.97
C ASP A 116 -11.92 -0.91 -15.10
N LEU A 117 -12.57 -0.24 -14.14
CA LEU A 117 -14.02 -0.08 -14.10
C LEU A 117 -14.46 1.34 -14.44
N ASP A 118 -15.65 1.44 -15.03
CA ASP A 118 -16.34 2.70 -15.24
C ASP A 118 -16.76 3.29 -13.88
N GLN A 119 -16.42 4.57 -13.67
CA GLN A 119 -16.55 5.26 -12.38
C GLN A 119 -17.97 5.81 -12.14
N GLU A 120 -18.98 4.98 -12.32
CA GLU A 120 -20.40 5.33 -12.17
C GLU A 120 -20.83 5.28 -10.69
N TRP A 121 -20.18 6.07 -9.84
CA TRP A 121 -20.41 6.08 -8.39
C TRP A 121 -21.83 6.51 -7.99
N GLU A 122 -22.48 7.35 -8.80
CA GLU A 122 -23.87 7.77 -8.59
C GLU A 122 -24.88 6.63 -8.76
N ASN A 123 -24.49 5.56 -9.46
CA ASN A 123 -25.34 4.40 -9.70
C ASN A 123 -25.01 3.28 -8.71
N GLU A 124 -25.84 3.07 -7.69
CA GLU A 124 -25.64 2.03 -6.67
C GLU A 124 -25.48 0.61 -7.24
N GLU A 125 -26.04 0.34 -8.43
CA GLU A 125 -25.97 -0.96 -9.11
C GLU A 125 -24.74 -1.09 -10.03
N SER A 126 -23.87 -0.06 -10.10
CA SER A 126 -22.67 -0.12 -10.92
C SER A 126 -21.66 -1.14 -10.40
N GLU A 127 -20.86 -1.68 -11.32
CA GLU A 127 -19.83 -2.67 -10.97
C GLU A 127 -18.81 -2.09 -9.98
N CYS A 128 -18.45 -0.80 -10.08
CA CYS A 128 -17.51 -0.18 -9.14
C CYS A 128 -18.08 -0.13 -7.71
N ASN A 129 -19.36 0.24 -7.54
CA ASN A 129 -20.04 0.23 -6.24
C ASN A 129 -20.19 -1.18 -5.67
N MET A 130 -20.50 -2.17 -6.52
CA MET A 130 -20.57 -3.57 -6.12
C MET A 130 -19.20 -4.09 -5.64
N GLN A 131 -18.14 -3.86 -6.42
CA GLN A 131 -16.78 -4.29 -6.06
C GLN A 131 -16.25 -3.58 -4.81
N TRP A 132 -16.58 -2.28 -4.64
CA TRP A 132 -16.25 -1.52 -3.44
C TRP A 132 -16.97 -2.06 -2.19
N SER A 133 -18.25 -2.43 -2.33
CA SER A 133 -19.01 -3.08 -1.25
C SER A 133 -18.40 -4.42 -0.83
N ILE A 134 -17.95 -5.21 -1.81
CA ILE A 134 -17.23 -6.47 -1.56
C ILE A 134 -15.90 -6.21 -0.85
N LEU A 135 -15.14 -5.20 -1.27
CA LEU A 135 -13.88 -4.81 -0.61
C LEU A 135 -14.13 -4.44 0.86
N ARG A 136 -15.15 -3.61 1.12
CA ARG A 136 -15.55 -3.21 2.48
C ARG A 136 -15.90 -4.41 3.35
N GLU A 137 -16.72 -5.33 2.85
CA GLU A 137 -17.07 -6.57 3.58
C GLU A 137 -15.82 -7.43 3.86
N ASN A 138 -14.92 -7.52 2.88
CA ASN A 138 -13.68 -8.28 3.03
C ASN A 138 -12.76 -7.68 4.10
N VAL A 139 -12.60 -6.36 4.14
CA VAL A 139 -11.80 -5.67 5.18
C VAL A 139 -12.39 -5.90 6.56
N GLN A 140 -13.72 -5.79 6.72
CA GLN A 140 -14.38 -6.04 8.00
C GLN A 140 -14.24 -7.51 8.44
N THR A 141 -14.45 -8.44 7.50
CA THR A 141 -14.36 -9.87 7.77
C THR A 141 -12.93 -10.29 8.12
N TRP A 142 -11.93 -9.70 7.48
CA TRP A 142 -10.51 -9.98 7.72
C TRP A 142 -10.16 -9.85 9.21
N GLN A 143 -10.64 -8.81 9.88
CA GLN A 143 -10.35 -8.58 11.30
C GLN A 143 -10.87 -9.69 12.20
N CYS A 144 -12.10 -10.15 11.96
CA CYS A 144 -12.70 -11.26 12.69
C CYS A 144 -11.87 -12.55 12.53
N GLN A 145 -11.44 -12.85 11.29
CA GLN A 145 -10.63 -14.04 11.00
C GLN A 145 -9.22 -13.92 11.62
N PHE A 146 -8.64 -12.73 11.60
CA PHE A 146 -7.32 -12.44 12.15
C PHE A 146 -7.29 -12.60 13.68
N GLU A 147 -8.30 -12.09 14.39
CA GLU A 147 -8.37 -12.24 15.85
C GLU A 147 -8.54 -13.70 16.29
N ILE A 148 -9.23 -14.53 15.50
CA ILE A 148 -9.28 -15.98 15.74
C ILE A 148 -7.88 -16.59 15.59
N LEU A 149 -7.15 -16.24 14.53
CA LEU A 149 -5.78 -16.71 14.30
C LEU A 149 -4.84 -16.31 15.45
N VAL A 150 -4.84 -15.03 15.84
CA VAL A 150 -3.98 -14.51 16.92
C VAL A 150 -4.26 -15.22 18.24
N LYS A 151 -5.53 -15.47 18.58
CA LYS A 151 -5.89 -16.25 19.78
C LYS A 151 -5.34 -17.69 19.74
N LYS A 152 -5.43 -18.36 18.58
CA LYS A 152 -4.90 -19.71 18.40
C LYS A 152 -3.38 -19.75 18.53
N LEU A 153 -2.68 -18.81 17.90
CA LEU A 153 -1.22 -18.70 17.97
C LEU A 153 -0.76 -18.38 19.41
N SER A 154 -1.47 -17.49 20.10
CA SER A 154 -1.17 -17.13 21.49
C SER A 154 -1.37 -18.28 22.48
N ALA A 155 -2.29 -19.20 22.19
CA ALA A 155 -2.49 -20.44 22.96
C ALA A 155 -1.52 -21.56 22.57
N GLY A 156 -0.76 -21.38 21.49
CA GLY A 156 0.23 -22.32 20.99
C GLY A 156 1.45 -22.47 21.90
N LYS A 157 2.25 -23.51 21.65
CA LYS A 157 3.54 -23.71 22.32
C LYS A 157 4.68 -22.94 21.66
N GLU A 158 4.51 -22.55 20.40
CA GLU A 158 5.51 -21.83 19.63
C GLU A 158 5.40 -20.32 19.88
N PRO A 159 6.53 -19.60 19.93
CA PRO A 159 6.50 -18.16 20.07
C PRO A 159 5.83 -17.53 18.84
N ILE A 160 4.88 -16.63 19.10
CA ILE A 160 4.21 -15.88 18.05
C ILE A 160 5.17 -14.83 17.45
N ASP A 161 5.12 -14.66 16.14
CA ASP A 161 5.77 -13.53 15.47
C ASP A 161 5.00 -12.24 15.80
N SER A 162 5.34 -11.63 16.94
CA SER A 162 4.67 -10.44 17.45
C SER A 162 4.85 -9.23 16.53
N GLU A 163 5.96 -9.15 15.80
CA GLU A 163 6.22 -8.07 14.86
C GLU A 163 5.31 -8.17 13.63
N LYS A 164 5.17 -9.37 13.07
CA LYS A 164 4.27 -9.60 11.93
C LYS A 164 2.81 -9.38 12.33
N VAL A 165 2.41 -9.84 13.52
CA VAL A 165 1.08 -9.58 14.06
C VAL A 165 0.83 -8.08 14.22
N LEU A 166 1.80 -7.34 14.77
CA LEU A 166 1.68 -5.90 14.95
C LEU A 166 1.59 -5.16 13.62
N ASN A 167 2.43 -5.52 12.64
CA ASN A 167 2.39 -4.92 11.31
C ASN A 167 1.02 -5.13 10.65
N LEU A 168 0.51 -6.37 10.66
CA LEU A 168 -0.78 -6.69 10.05
C LEU A 168 -1.95 -5.94 10.71
N ARG A 169 -1.92 -5.70 12.03
CA ARG A 169 -2.92 -4.87 12.71
C ARG A 169 -2.88 -3.42 12.25
N ILE A 170 -1.69 -2.85 12.12
CA ILE A 170 -1.53 -1.47 11.65
C ILE A 170 -2.03 -1.37 10.20
N GLN A 171 -1.59 -2.26 9.32
CA GLN A 171 -2.01 -2.24 7.91
C GLN A 171 -3.52 -2.42 7.76
N HIS A 172 -4.14 -3.33 8.53
CA HIS A 172 -5.59 -3.48 8.52
C HIS A 172 -6.33 -2.23 9.01
N LYS A 173 -5.85 -1.58 10.08
CA LYS A 173 -6.44 -0.32 10.55
C LYS A 173 -6.36 0.79 9.50
N LEU A 174 -5.29 0.84 8.71
CA LEU A 174 -5.15 1.79 7.60
C LEU A 174 -6.15 1.50 6.48
N TRP A 175 -6.42 0.23 6.20
CA TRP A 175 -7.49 -0.20 5.29
C TRP A 175 -8.89 0.19 5.79
N GLU A 176 -9.15 0.07 7.10
CA GLU A 176 -10.41 0.54 7.69
C GLU A 176 -10.60 2.04 7.47
N LEU A 177 -9.57 2.84 7.75
CA LEU A 177 -9.61 4.30 7.56
C LEU A 177 -9.86 4.69 6.10
N LEU A 178 -9.21 4.00 5.15
CA LEU A 178 -9.37 4.24 3.72
C LEU A 178 -10.79 3.96 3.24
N ILE A 179 -11.42 2.88 3.73
CA ILE A 179 -12.76 2.49 3.28
C ILE A 179 -13.86 3.29 3.98
N GLU A 180 -13.65 3.70 5.24
CA GLU A 180 -14.60 4.53 5.99
C GLU A 180 -14.75 5.93 5.39
N GLU A 181 -13.70 6.48 4.77
CA GLU A 181 -13.67 7.79 4.11
C GLU A 181 -14.80 7.97 3.08
N GLU A 182 -15.10 6.95 2.25
CA GLU A 182 -16.12 7.06 1.20
C GLU A 182 -17.54 6.69 1.65
N SER A 183 -17.75 6.32 2.91
CA SER A 183 -19.08 5.98 3.44
C SER A 183 -19.74 7.09 4.26
N ALA A 184 -19.10 8.25 4.36
CA ALA A 184 -19.65 9.37 5.11
C ALA A 184 -21.00 9.80 4.49
N VAL A 185 -22.07 9.62 5.25
CA VAL A 185 -23.45 9.96 4.87
C VAL A 185 -23.62 11.48 4.66
N ASP A 186 -22.71 12.27 5.24
CA ASP A 186 -22.46 13.66 4.86
C ASP A 186 -21.26 13.68 3.91
N GLU A 187 -21.48 14.14 2.68
CA GLU A 187 -20.42 14.34 1.66
C GLU A 187 -19.29 15.26 2.17
N ASP A 188 -19.54 16.05 3.22
CA ASP A 188 -18.58 16.96 3.87
C ASP A 188 -17.87 16.38 5.11
N ALA A 189 -18.28 15.20 5.62
CA ALA A 189 -17.75 14.62 6.85
C ALA A 189 -16.56 13.69 6.58
N GLU A 190 -15.40 14.31 6.39
CA GLU A 190 -14.12 13.67 6.17
C GLU A 190 -13.71 12.76 7.37
N ALA A 191 -13.43 11.46 7.14
CA ALA A 191 -13.04 10.53 8.20
C ALA A 191 -11.71 10.96 8.85
N HIS A 192 -11.72 11.42 10.10
CA HIS A 192 -10.52 11.87 10.82
C HIS A 192 -10.16 10.92 11.95
N LEU A 193 -8.87 10.63 12.08
CA LEU A 193 -8.33 9.83 13.17
C LEU A 193 -8.08 10.72 14.40
N ASP A 194 -8.67 10.32 15.53
CA ASP A 194 -8.46 11.01 16.80
C ASP A 194 -6.96 11.05 17.17
N PRO A 195 -6.43 12.19 17.66
CA PRO A 195 -5.01 12.31 17.97
C PRO A 195 -4.50 11.31 19.02
N ALA A 196 -5.32 10.92 20.00
CA ALA A 196 -4.92 9.92 20.99
C ALA A 196 -4.86 8.52 20.37
N GLU A 197 -5.82 8.17 19.51
CA GLU A 197 -5.80 6.91 18.75
C GLU A 197 -4.58 6.86 17.81
N CYS A 198 -4.31 7.95 17.08
CA CYS A 198 -3.14 8.05 16.21
C CYS A 198 -1.82 7.87 17.00
N ASN A 199 -1.69 8.51 18.16
CA ASN A 199 -0.49 8.34 18.99
C ASN A 199 -0.30 6.90 19.48
N ILE A 200 -1.37 6.16 19.76
CA ILE A 200 -1.29 4.73 20.12
C ILE A 200 -0.76 3.92 18.93
N LEU A 201 -1.23 4.20 17.71
CA LEU A 201 -0.72 3.56 16.50
C LEU A 201 0.75 3.93 16.25
N LEU A 202 1.15 5.19 16.48
CA LEU A 202 2.54 5.62 16.37
C LEU A 202 3.44 4.92 17.40
N ASP A 203 3.00 4.73 18.65
CA ASP A 203 3.74 3.97 19.66
C ASP A 203 3.97 2.50 19.23
N GLN A 204 3.00 1.92 18.53
CA GLN A 204 3.09 0.58 17.97
C GLN A 204 4.04 0.54 16.77
N LEU A 205 3.87 1.49 15.85
CA LEU A 205 4.67 1.61 14.64
C LEU A 205 6.14 1.90 14.97
N GLU A 206 6.41 2.70 16.00
CA GLU A 206 7.75 3.02 16.49
C GLU A 206 8.53 1.76 16.91
N LYS A 207 7.86 0.75 17.47
CA LYS A 207 8.50 -0.54 17.82
C LYS A 207 9.02 -1.26 16.58
N LEU A 208 8.27 -1.20 15.48
CA LEU A 208 8.69 -1.77 14.19
C LEU A 208 9.74 -0.88 13.51
N TRP A 209 9.54 0.44 13.57
CA TRP A 209 10.36 1.45 12.94
C TRP A 209 11.78 1.54 13.53
N CYS A 210 11.92 1.38 14.84
CA CYS A 210 13.20 1.45 15.54
C CYS A 210 13.86 0.07 15.72
N ASN A 211 13.27 -0.99 15.16
CA ASN A 211 13.83 -2.34 15.29
C ASN A 211 15.15 -2.48 14.51
N PRO A 212 16.30 -2.75 15.16
CA PRO A 212 17.59 -2.88 14.50
C PRO A 212 17.72 -4.16 13.66
N THR A 213 16.87 -5.17 13.87
CA THR A 213 16.91 -6.41 13.09
C THR A 213 16.25 -6.24 11.72
N ARG A 214 15.38 -5.22 11.57
CA ARG A 214 14.72 -4.93 10.30
C ARG A 214 15.67 -4.20 9.36
N PRO A 215 15.80 -4.66 8.09
CA PRO A 215 16.62 -3.97 7.12
C PRO A 215 16.08 -2.55 6.91
N ARG A 216 17.00 -1.63 6.60
CA ARG A 216 16.64 -0.26 6.23
C ARG A 216 16.11 -0.16 4.80
N PHE A 217 16.40 -1.15 3.96
CA PHE A 217 15.85 -1.27 2.62
C PHE A 217 14.82 -2.41 2.56
N GLY A 218 13.62 -2.12 2.06
CA GLY A 218 12.53 -3.08 1.89
C GLY A 218 11.99 -3.09 0.46
N LEU A 219 11.53 -4.26 0.00
CA LEU A 219 10.81 -4.44 -1.27
C LEU A 219 9.28 -4.36 -1.12
N LYS A 220 8.83 -4.01 0.08
CA LYS A 220 7.43 -3.79 0.43
C LYS A 220 7.32 -2.37 0.95
N ILE A 221 6.30 -1.66 0.49
CA ILE A 221 5.85 -0.39 1.04
C ILE A 221 4.90 -0.74 2.18
N ASP A 222 5.30 -0.49 3.42
CA ASP A 222 4.50 -0.83 4.61
C ASP A 222 4.58 0.25 5.69
N LEU A 223 5.74 0.42 6.34
CA LEU A 223 5.87 1.31 7.49
C LEU A 223 5.93 2.77 7.06
N THR A 224 6.59 3.06 5.94
CA THR A 224 6.73 4.43 5.44
C THR A 224 5.40 4.94 4.91
N ALA A 225 4.65 4.11 4.18
CA ALA A 225 3.28 4.44 3.78
C ALA A 225 2.33 4.56 4.98
N ALA A 226 2.48 3.73 6.00
CA ALA A 226 1.70 3.86 7.23
C ALA A 226 1.91 5.22 7.91
N LEU A 227 3.15 5.68 8.04
CA LEU A 227 3.45 7.01 8.58
C LEU A 227 2.80 8.12 7.75
N PHE A 228 2.86 8.00 6.43
CA PHE A 228 2.23 8.96 5.53
C PHE A 228 0.70 8.97 5.67
N GLN A 229 0.03 7.81 5.64
CA GLN A 229 -1.42 7.73 5.81
C GLN A 229 -1.87 8.28 7.17
N LEU A 230 -1.14 7.97 8.26
CA LEU A 230 -1.44 8.54 9.58
C LEU A 230 -1.30 10.08 9.61
N TYR A 231 -0.34 10.64 8.86
CA TYR A 231 -0.19 12.09 8.71
C TYR A 231 -1.40 12.71 8.00
N VAL A 232 -1.93 12.00 7.00
CA VAL A 232 -3.11 12.43 6.24
C VAL A 232 -4.37 12.38 7.11
N TYR A 233 -4.63 11.24 7.77
CA TYR A 233 -5.85 11.03 8.55
C TYR A 233 -5.88 11.78 9.88
N CYS A 234 -4.73 12.12 10.47
CA CYS A 234 -4.66 12.90 11.70
C CYS A 234 -4.25 14.35 11.42
N THR A 235 -5.17 15.29 11.65
CA THR A 235 -4.97 16.72 11.38
C THR A 235 -4.25 17.47 12.50
N ASP A 236 -4.04 16.82 13.66
CA ASP A 236 -3.34 17.42 14.80
C ASP A 236 -1.87 17.72 14.46
N GLU A 237 -1.49 18.98 14.68
CA GLU A 237 -0.18 19.50 14.32
C GLU A 237 0.94 18.81 15.10
N SER A 238 0.71 18.46 16.37
CA SER A 238 1.72 17.81 17.21
C SER A 238 1.98 16.37 16.76
N VAL A 239 0.92 15.66 16.34
CA VAL A 239 1.01 14.31 15.76
C VAL A 239 1.75 14.33 14.43
N ARG A 240 1.45 15.31 13.55
CA ARG A 240 2.15 15.48 12.27
C ARG A 240 3.64 15.74 12.45
N HIS A 241 4.02 16.62 13.38
CA HIS A 241 5.42 16.83 13.73
C HIS A 241 6.09 15.55 14.26
N ARG A 242 5.39 14.76 15.08
CA ARG A 242 5.89 13.48 15.58
C ARG A 242 6.18 12.50 14.44
N ILE A 243 5.28 12.40 13.47
CA ILE A 243 5.45 11.55 12.28
C ILE A 243 6.68 11.96 11.48
N ILE A 244 6.83 13.26 11.20
CA ILE A 244 8.01 13.81 10.51
C ILE A 244 9.28 13.48 11.28
N PHE A 245 9.27 13.66 12.60
CA PHE A 245 10.41 13.31 13.44
C PHE A 245 10.78 11.82 13.33
N MET A 246 9.79 10.92 13.35
CA MET A 246 10.02 9.48 13.16
C MET A 246 10.64 9.19 11.78
N LEU A 247 10.13 9.81 10.72
CA LEU A 247 10.66 9.67 9.36
C LEU A 247 12.12 10.13 9.25
N ARG A 248 12.48 11.24 9.89
CA ARG A 248 13.87 11.75 9.98
C ARG A 248 14.79 10.88 10.82
N ALA A 249 14.25 10.22 11.85
CA ALA A 249 15.05 9.46 12.82
C ALA A 249 15.69 8.20 12.22
N GLN A 250 15.19 7.69 11.10
CA GLN A 250 15.74 6.53 10.42
C GLN A 250 15.97 6.83 8.94
N SER A 251 17.04 6.30 8.37
CA SER A 251 17.28 6.33 6.92
C SER A 251 16.68 5.07 6.29
N ARG A 252 15.34 4.97 6.29
CA ARG A 252 14.60 3.84 5.72
C ARG A 252 14.23 4.12 4.27
N ARG A 253 14.22 3.05 3.47
CA ARG A 253 13.85 3.06 2.07
C ARG A 253 13.00 1.85 1.72
N GLU A 254 11.78 2.09 1.25
CA GLU A 254 10.80 1.07 0.89
C GLU A 254 10.48 1.21 -0.60
N ILE A 255 11.20 0.45 -1.43
CA ILE A 255 11.13 0.53 -2.90
C ILE A 255 11.45 1.97 -3.35
N ILE A 256 10.44 2.73 -3.73
CA ILE A 256 10.54 4.11 -4.22
C ILE A 256 10.36 5.12 -3.06
N TRP A 257 9.90 4.70 -1.89
CA TRP A 257 9.71 5.59 -0.75
C TRP A 257 11.03 5.78 0.01
N ASP A 258 11.46 7.02 0.15
CA ASP A 258 12.58 7.40 1.03
C ASP A 258 12.05 8.20 2.22
N SER A 259 12.35 7.75 3.44
CA SER A 259 11.82 8.40 4.64
C SER A 259 12.32 9.83 4.82
N GLY A 260 13.55 10.14 4.38
CA GLY A 260 14.12 11.48 4.44
C GLY A 260 13.43 12.43 3.48
N GLN A 261 13.26 12.02 2.22
CA GLN A 261 12.56 12.82 1.21
C GLN A 261 11.07 13.00 1.54
N LEU A 262 10.41 11.96 2.05
CA LEU A 262 9.03 12.09 2.54
C LEU A 262 8.95 13.11 3.69
N ALA A 263 9.91 13.10 4.62
CA ALA A 263 9.94 14.10 5.69
C ALA A 263 10.14 15.53 5.15
N ASP A 264 11.06 15.75 4.20
CA ASP A 264 11.24 17.05 3.53
C ASP A 264 9.92 17.54 2.92
N PHE A 265 9.22 16.63 2.23
CA PHE A 265 7.93 16.91 1.62
C PHE A 265 6.87 17.30 2.65
N LEU A 266 6.71 16.50 3.71
CA LEU A 266 5.67 16.73 4.73
C LEU A 266 5.93 17.99 5.55
N GLU A 267 7.20 18.35 5.79
CA GLU A 267 7.56 19.64 6.41
C GLU A 267 7.09 20.81 5.54
N ASN A 268 7.29 20.74 4.22
CA ASN A 268 6.79 21.75 3.29
C ASN A 268 5.25 21.78 3.26
N ASP A 269 4.60 20.61 3.25
CA ASP A 269 3.14 20.51 3.31
C ASP A 269 2.57 21.18 4.57
N MET A 270 3.20 20.98 5.73
CA MET A 270 2.80 21.67 6.97
C MET A 270 2.95 23.20 6.86
N VAL A 271 4.01 23.70 6.23
CA VAL A 271 4.18 25.13 5.96
C VAL A 271 3.06 25.65 5.07
N LEU A 272 2.77 24.97 3.96
CA LEU A 272 1.71 25.36 3.03
C LEU A 272 0.33 25.38 3.71
N ARG A 273 0.04 24.41 4.58
CA ARG A 273 -1.19 24.40 5.40
C ARG A 273 -1.26 25.57 6.36
N SER A 274 -0.16 25.93 7.01
CA SER A 274 -0.10 27.05 7.97
C SER A 274 -0.43 28.41 7.33
N VAL A 275 -0.15 28.56 6.02
CA VAL A 275 -0.44 29.78 5.25
C VAL A 275 -1.72 29.67 4.41
N GLY A 276 -2.46 28.57 4.53
CA GLY A 276 -3.71 28.33 3.80
C GLY A 276 -3.55 28.04 2.30
N LEU A 277 -2.34 27.69 1.85
CA LEU A 277 -2.06 27.31 0.45
C LEU A 277 -2.31 25.82 0.17
N GLN A 278 -2.34 24.99 1.22
CA GLN A 278 -2.78 23.61 1.15
C GLN A 278 -4.03 23.45 2.03
N THR A 279 -5.16 23.17 1.41
CA THR A 279 -6.43 22.91 2.09
C THR A 279 -6.92 21.49 1.89
N GLU A 280 -6.41 20.77 0.89
CA GLU A 280 -6.79 19.39 0.66
C GLU A 280 -6.19 18.47 1.72
N ARG A 281 -6.94 17.42 2.08
CA ARG A 281 -6.45 16.35 2.96
C ARG A 281 -5.19 15.71 2.39
N TRP A 282 -5.30 15.20 1.16
CA TRP A 282 -4.24 14.46 0.49
C TRP A 282 -3.25 15.43 -0.13
N PRO A 283 -2.02 15.52 0.40
CA PRO A 283 -1.03 16.38 -0.20
C PRO A 283 -0.60 15.83 -1.56
N GLU A 284 -0.26 16.71 -2.50
CA GLU A 284 0.29 16.34 -3.81
C GLU A 284 1.70 15.78 -3.66
N ILE A 285 1.78 14.54 -3.22
CA ILE A 285 2.97 13.72 -3.32
C ILE A 285 3.00 13.25 -4.78
N GLY A 286 4.01 13.64 -5.61
CA GLY A 286 4.58 12.92 -6.79
C GLY A 286 4.70 13.50 -8.20
N PRO A 287 5.24 12.77 -9.22
CA PRO A 287 5.98 13.41 -10.30
C PRO A 287 5.06 14.16 -11.26
N SER A 288 5.43 15.40 -11.52
CA SER A 288 5.15 16.02 -12.81
C SER A 288 5.87 15.22 -13.89
N ALA A 289 5.35 15.20 -15.12
CA ALA A 289 6.06 14.68 -16.30
C ALA A 289 7.48 15.26 -16.49
N ASN A 290 7.85 16.29 -15.72
CA ASN A 290 9.12 16.99 -15.74
C ASN A 290 10.01 16.81 -14.49
N ASP A 291 9.59 16.14 -13.40
CA ASP A 291 10.42 16.01 -12.18
C ASP A 291 10.10 14.73 -11.37
N GLY A 292 11.13 13.98 -10.99
CA GLY A 292 11.04 12.65 -10.38
C GLY A 292 10.66 12.62 -8.90
N ALA A 293 9.37 12.52 -8.59
CA ALA A 293 8.85 12.07 -7.29
C ALA A 293 7.76 10.99 -7.47
N LEU A 294 7.10 10.52 -6.40
CA LEU A 294 6.12 9.41 -6.35
C LEU A 294 4.70 9.92 -6.10
N LEU A 295 3.65 9.53 -6.85
CA LEU A 295 2.29 10.12 -6.75
C LEU A 295 1.45 9.58 -5.57
N VAL A 296 0.28 10.14 -5.22
CA VAL A 296 -0.66 9.51 -4.27
C VAL A 296 -2.09 9.47 -4.79
N PHE A 297 -2.79 8.37 -4.50
CA PHE A 297 -4.23 8.17 -4.66
C PHE A 297 -5.03 9.34 -4.07
N ARG A 298 -5.90 9.95 -4.87
CA ARG A 298 -6.97 10.83 -4.37
C ARG A 298 -8.30 10.07 -4.51
N PRO A 299 -8.98 9.71 -3.40
CA PRO A 299 -10.38 9.31 -3.44
C PRO A 299 -11.19 10.44 -4.10
N LYS A 300 -12.05 10.12 -5.07
CA LYS A 300 -12.62 11.13 -5.96
C LYS A 300 -13.87 11.77 -5.34
N GLY A 301 -13.65 12.91 -4.68
CA GLY A 301 -14.65 13.94 -4.32
C GLY A 301 -14.07 15.37 -4.33
N SER A 302 -12.75 15.53 -4.46
CA SER A 302 -12.04 16.81 -4.41
C SER A 302 -11.79 17.49 -5.78
N ARG A 303 -12.34 16.94 -6.87
CA ARG A 303 -12.02 17.40 -8.24
C ARG A 303 -12.91 18.50 -8.81
N GLU A 304 -13.77 19.12 -8.02
CA GLU A 304 -14.62 20.23 -8.50
C GLU A 304 -14.36 21.53 -7.73
N SER A 305 -13.24 22.20 -8.00
CA SER A 305 -13.15 23.67 -7.83
C SER A 305 -11.98 24.31 -8.58
N SER A 306 -11.55 23.75 -9.71
CA SER A 306 -10.63 24.48 -10.60
C SER A 306 -10.73 23.99 -12.04
N GLU A 307 -11.87 24.27 -12.67
CA GLU A 307 -11.88 24.71 -14.07
C GLU A 307 -13.28 25.25 -14.43
N SER A 308 -13.29 26.52 -14.85
CA SER A 308 -14.41 27.40 -15.28
C SER A 308 -15.41 27.92 -14.24
#